data_AF-A0A3N5EUT1-F1
#
_entry.id   AF-A0A3N5EUT1-F1
#
_cell.length_a   1.000
_cell.length_b   1.000
_cell.length_c   1.000
_cell.angle_alpha   90.00
_cell.angle_beta   90.00
_cell.angle_gamma   90.00
#
_symmetry.space_group_name_H-M   'P 1'
#
loop_
_entity.id
_entity.type
_entity.pdbx_description
1 polymer ?
#
loop_
_entity_poly.entity_id
_entity_poly.type
_entity_poly.pdbx_seq_one_letter_code
_entity_poly.pdbx_strand_id
1 'polypeptide(L)'
;MTPEVRAALLSKVPFSSSATIEYTPKSYFTKNDAGEYLIPEDFRPVFTVRPFLKAEIETVKKSCSKGEENSVREWARKAVVGWVKLFDAGSMEEIDYVPDAIGGCDKTLWSMIPDHICGDILMYASSISGILDREKVGL
;
A
#
# COMPACT_ATOMS: atom_id res chain seq x y z
N MET A 1 -2.54 -23.17 3.92
CA MET A 1 -3.36 -22.38 2.97
C MET A 1 -2.46 -22.00 1.81
N THR A 2 -2.87 -22.22 0.55
CA THR A 2 -2.06 -21.82 -0.62
C THR A 2 -2.18 -20.31 -0.87
N PRO A 3 -1.26 -19.68 -1.62
CA PRO A 3 -1.35 -18.27 -1.99
C PRO A 3 -2.65 -17.90 -2.72
N GLU A 4 -3.16 -18.80 -3.56
CA GLU A 4 -4.38 -18.60 -4.36
C GLU A 4 -5.62 -18.63 -3.47
N VAL A 5 -5.69 -19.57 -2.53
CA VAL A 5 -6.76 -19.65 -1.54
C VAL A 5 -6.69 -18.45 -0.59
N ARG A 6 -5.50 -18.02 -0.19
CA ARG A 6 -5.31 -16.79 0.61
C ARG A 6 -5.84 -15.58 -0.15
N ALA A 7 -5.49 -15.42 -1.43
CA ALA A 7 -5.93 -14.31 -2.28
C ALA A 7 -7.46 -14.28 -2.44
N ALA A 8 -8.09 -15.44 -2.61
CA ALA A 8 -9.55 -15.57 -2.71
C ALA A 8 -10.30 -15.27 -1.41
N LEU A 9 -9.62 -15.40 -0.26
CA LEU A 9 -10.16 -15.12 1.06
C LEU A 9 -9.84 -13.71 1.58
N LEU A 10 -8.94 -12.97 0.92
CA LEU A 10 -8.73 -11.54 1.20
C LEU A 10 -10.08 -10.83 1.17
N SER A 11 -10.34 -9.95 2.14
CA SER A 11 -11.63 -9.29 2.41
C SER A 11 -12.80 -10.16 2.90
N LYS A 12 -12.68 -11.50 2.87
CA LYS A 12 -13.73 -12.44 3.30
C LYS A 12 -13.49 -13.08 4.67
N VAL A 13 -12.26 -13.04 5.16
CA VAL A 13 -11.87 -13.56 6.48
C VAL A 13 -11.14 -12.50 7.30
N PRO A 14 -11.25 -12.52 8.64
CA PRO A 14 -10.57 -11.56 9.49
C PRO A 14 -9.05 -11.72 9.40
N PHE A 15 -8.36 -10.59 9.43
CA PHE A 15 -6.91 -10.55 9.63
C PHE A 15 -6.58 -10.47 11.12
N SER A 16 -5.51 -11.15 11.53
CA SER A 16 -4.91 -10.87 12.84
C SER A 16 -4.35 -9.45 12.86
N SER A 17 -4.27 -8.85 14.04
CA SER A 17 -3.74 -7.50 14.23
C SER A 17 -2.29 -7.33 13.78
N SER A 18 -1.53 -8.43 13.68
CA SER A 18 -0.13 -8.46 13.23
C SER A 18 0.05 -8.87 11.76
N ALA A 19 -1.03 -9.11 11.02
CA ALA A 19 -0.91 -9.60 9.66
C ALA A 19 -0.40 -8.52 8.70
N THR A 20 0.51 -8.92 7.81
CA THR A 20 1.05 -8.07 6.75
C THR A 20 1.05 -8.80 5.41
N ILE A 21 1.11 -8.02 4.33
CA ILE A 21 1.19 -8.48 2.96
C ILE A 21 2.18 -7.60 2.20
N GLU A 22 3.01 -8.23 1.37
CA GLU A 22 3.88 -7.52 0.44
C GLU A 22 3.09 -7.04 -0.77
N TYR A 23 3.33 -5.80 -1.16
CA TYR A 23 2.60 -5.16 -2.24
C TYR A 23 3.50 -4.16 -2.99
N THR A 24 3.48 -4.27 -4.31
CA THR A 24 4.11 -3.31 -5.22
C THR A 24 3.02 -2.57 -5.99
N PRO A 25 2.98 -1.23 -5.94
CA PRO A 25 2.04 -0.42 -6.71
C PRO A 25 2.09 -0.71 -8.22
N LYS A 26 0.94 -0.62 -8.89
CA LYS A 26 0.75 -1.00 -10.29
C LYS A 26 1.63 -0.19 -11.25
N SER A 27 1.93 1.07 -10.91
CA SER A 27 2.79 1.95 -11.71
C SER A 27 4.20 1.37 -11.94
N TYR A 28 4.72 0.57 -11.01
CA TYR A 28 6.03 -0.07 -11.14
C TYR A 28 6.04 -1.29 -12.10
N PHE A 29 4.88 -1.71 -12.61
CA PHE A 29 4.72 -2.80 -13.57
C PHE A 29 4.46 -2.29 -15.01
N THR A 30 4.77 -1.03 -15.28
CA THR A 30 4.62 -0.44 -16.62
C THR A 30 5.55 -1.14 -17.62
N LYS A 31 5.04 -1.41 -18.83
CA LYS A 31 5.75 -2.10 -19.91
C LYS A 31 5.98 -1.19 -21.11
N ASN A 32 7.04 -1.44 -21.86
CA ASN A 32 7.28 -0.85 -23.18
C ASN A 32 6.41 -1.53 -24.26
N ASP A 33 6.50 -1.03 -25.51
CA ASP A 33 5.75 -1.57 -26.65
C ASP A 33 6.12 -3.03 -27.01
N ALA A 34 7.30 -3.49 -26.58
CA ALA A 34 7.75 -4.88 -26.72
C ALA A 34 7.21 -5.80 -25.62
N GLY A 35 6.47 -5.26 -24.64
CA GLY A 35 5.91 -6.02 -23.51
C GLY A 35 6.89 -6.28 -22.37
N GLU A 36 8.07 -5.66 -22.40
CA GLU A 36 9.09 -5.73 -21.36
C GLU A 36 8.84 -4.68 -20.29
N TYR A 37 9.12 -5.02 -19.02
CA TYR A 37 8.95 -4.07 -17.94
C TYR A 37 9.99 -2.95 -18.01
N LEU A 38 9.53 -1.71 -17.87
CA LEU A 38 10.41 -0.53 -17.85
C LEU A 38 11.33 -0.51 -16.62
N ILE A 39 10.87 -1.08 -15.50
CA ILE A 39 11.63 -1.17 -14.26
C ILE A 39 11.99 -2.65 -14.03
N PRO A 40 13.29 -3.00 -13.94
CA PRO A 40 13.71 -4.35 -13.63
C PRO A 40 13.21 -4.78 -12.25
N GLU A 41 12.97 -6.09 -12.06
CA GLU A 41 12.39 -6.63 -10.83
C GLU A 41 13.21 -6.31 -9.57
N ASP A 42 14.53 -6.23 -9.69
CA ASP A 42 15.43 -5.89 -8.57
C ASP A 42 15.26 -4.45 -8.07
N PHE A 43 14.68 -3.57 -8.89
CA PHE A 43 14.46 -2.16 -8.57
C PHE A 43 12.98 -1.81 -8.36
N ARG A 44 12.08 -2.80 -8.30
CA ARG A 44 10.67 -2.56 -7.96
C ARG A 44 10.52 -2.51 -6.45
N PRO A 45 10.03 -1.40 -5.88
CA PRO A 45 9.82 -1.30 -4.45
C PRO A 45 8.73 -2.27 -4.00
N VAL A 46 8.94 -2.87 -2.84
CA VAL A 46 7.98 -3.76 -2.21
C VAL A 46 7.60 -3.17 -0.86
N PHE A 47 6.34 -2.78 -0.72
CA PHE A 47 5.80 -2.23 0.52
C PHE A 47 5.20 -3.36 1.36
N THR A 48 5.50 -3.35 2.66
CA THR A 48 4.83 -4.21 3.63
C THR A 48 3.58 -3.48 4.14
N VAL A 49 2.41 -3.96 3.74
CA VAL A 49 1.11 -3.35 4.03
C VAL A 49 0.35 -4.19 5.03
N ARG A 50 -0.22 -3.54 6.05
CA ARG A 50 -1.18 -4.16 6.97
C ARG A 50 -2.62 -3.81 6.56
N PRO A 51 -3.60 -4.68 6.86
CA PRO A 51 -5.00 -4.31 6.80
C PRO A 51 -5.35 -3.30 7.90
N PHE A 52 -6.39 -2.52 7.65
CA PHE A 52 -7.03 -1.67 8.64
C PHE A 52 -7.77 -2.52 9.68
N LEU A 53 -7.60 -2.15 10.93
CA LEU A 53 -8.33 -2.74 12.04
C LEU A 53 -9.80 -2.34 11.97
N LYS A 54 -10.68 -3.17 12.54
CA LYS A 54 -12.12 -2.90 12.57
C LYS A 54 -12.47 -1.52 13.16
N ALA A 55 -11.70 -1.04 14.13
CA ALA A 55 -11.85 0.29 14.72
C ALA A 55 -11.44 1.44 13.77
N GLU A 56 -10.54 1.18 12.82
CA GLU A 56 -10.06 2.15 11.84
C GLU A 56 -10.99 2.26 10.63
N ILE A 57 -11.61 1.15 10.21
CA ILE A 57 -12.41 1.03 8.97
C ILE A 57 -13.44 2.16 8.80
N GLU A 58 -14.26 2.42 9.81
CA GLU A 58 -15.31 3.45 9.70
C GLU A 58 -14.73 4.86 9.60
N THR A 59 -13.58 5.10 10.24
CA THR A 59 -12.88 6.38 10.14
C THR A 59 -12.25 6.55 8.76
N VAL A 60 -11.60 5.52 8.23
CA VAL A 60 -11.03 5.50 6.88
C VAL A 60 -12.11 5.81 5.84
N LYS A 61 -13.25 5.11 5.89
CA LYS A 61 -14.39 5.33 4.98
C LYS A 61 -14.84 6.78 4.98
N LYS A 62 -15.06 7.35 6.17
CA LYS A 62 -15.55 8.73 6.34
C LYS A 62 -14.55 9.76 5.86
N SER A 63 -13.26 9.56 6.15
CA SER A 63 -12.18 10.45 5.72
C SER A 63 -12.01 10.43 4.20
N CYS A 64 -12.05 9.25 3.58
CA CYS A 64 -11.88 9.11 2.14
C CYS A 64 -13.10 9.62 1.36
N SER A 65 -14.33 9.43 1.87
CA SER A 65 -15.55 9.92 1.21
C SER A 65 -15.64 11.44 1.12
N LYS A 66 -14.88 12.16 1.96
CA LYS A 66 -14.83 13.63 1.95
C LYS A 66 -13.84 14.21 0.95
N GLY A 67 -13.06 13.37 0.26
CA GLY A 67 -12.08 13.83 -0.73
C GLY A 67 -10.94 14.66 -0.15
N GLU A 68 -10.66 14.54 1.15
CA GLU A 68 -9.55 15.24 1.78
C GLU A 68 -8.24 14.55 1.37
N GLU A 69 -7.45 15.16 0.48
CA GLU A 69 -6.19 14.62 -0.05
C GLU A 69 -5.20 14.23 1.07
N ASN A 70 -5.11 15.06 2.12
CA ASN A 70 -4.31 14.79 3.31
C ASN A 70 -4.74 13.51 4.04
N SER A 71 -6.03 13.14 3.96
CA SER A 71 -6.53 11.90 4.55
C SER A 71 -6.05 10.67 3.78
N VAL A 72 -5.95 10.75 2.45
CA VAL A 72 -5.48 9.62 1.63
C VAL A 72 -4.03 9.28 1.98
N ARG A 73 -3.15 10.30 1.96
CA ARG A 73 -1.73 10.11 2.29
C ARG A 73 -1.53 9.57 3.71
N GLU A 74 -2.26 10.11 4.69
CA GLU A 74 -2.10 9.70 6.08
C GLU A 74 -2.59 8.27 6.33
N TRP A 75 -3.70 7.86 5.72
CA TRP A 75 -4.18 6.48 5.87
C TRP A 75 -3.31 5.47 5.13
N ALA A 76 -2.77 5.84 3.97
CA ALA A 76 -1.75 5.03 3.29
C ALA A 76 -0.50 4.87 4.18
N ARG A 77 0.02 5.96 4.75
CA ARG A 77 1.17 5.95 5.66
C ARG A 77 0.99 5.00 6.83
N LYS A 78 -0.18 5.05 7.48
CA LYS A 78 -0.51 4.21 8.63
C LYS A 78 -0.66 2.73 8.27
N ALA A 79 -0.98 2.41 7.03
CA ALA A 79 -1.09 1.05 6.52
C ALA A 79 0.28 0.45 6.13
N VAL A 80 1.31 1.27 5.88
CA VAL A 80 2.65 0.80 5.53
C VAL A 80 3.51 0.63 6.77
N VAL A 81 3.95 -0.60 7.01
CA VAL A 81 4.75 -1.02 8.17
C VAL A 81 6.16 -1.46 7.82
N GLY A 82 6.57 -1.27 6.57
CA GLY A 82 7.90 -1.61 6.05
C GLY A 82 7.97 -1.41 4.54
N TRP A 83 9.19 -1.40 4.01
CA TRP A 83 9.45 -1.59 2.59
C TRP A 83 10.87 -2.09 2.35
N VAL A 84 11.13 -2.56 1.13
CA VAL A 84 12.46 -2.83 0.58
C VAL A 84 12.53 -2.30 -0.85
N LYS A 85 13.75 -2.09 -1.36
CA LYS A 85 14.00 -1.67 -2.74
C LYS A 85 13.36 -0.31 -3.09
N LEU A 86 13.19 0.56 -2.10
CA LEU A 86 12.76 1.93 -2.35
C LEU A 86 14.02 2.77 -2.52
N PHE A 87 14.23 3.34 -3.71
CA PHE A 87 15.43 4.11 -4.02
C PHE A 87 15.12 5.59 -4.18
N ASP A 88 16.04 6.43 -3.74
CA ASP A 88 16.05 7.85 -4.11
C ASP A 88 16.58 7.97 -5.55
N ALA A 89 15.78 8.55 -6.44
CA ALA A 89 16.16 8.66 -7.86
C ALA A 89 17.31 9.66 -8.11
N GLY A 90 17.56 10.58 -7.17
CA GLY A 90 18.63 11.55 -7.22
C GLY A 90 19.96 11.01 -6.68
N SER A 91 19.94 10.36 -5.50
CA SER A 91 21.17 9.80 -4.91
C SER A 91 21.47 8.36 -5.35
N MET A 92 20.48 7.65 -5.88
CA MET A 92 20.53 6.21 -6.20
C MET A 92 20.74 5.30 -4.98
N GLU A 93 20.59 5.84 -3.77
CA GLU A 93 20.69 5.06 -2.54
C GLU A 93 19.34 4.48 -2.15
N GLU A 94 19.37 3.32 -1.49
CA GLU A 94 18.17 2.72 -0.91
C GLU A 94 17.74 3.52 0.32
N ILE A 95 16.45 3.81 0.39
CA ILE A 95 15.81 4.54 1.47
C ILE A 95 15.35 3.52 2.51
N ASP A 96 16.00 3.53 3.67
CA ASP A 96 15.61 2.69 4.79
C ASP A 96 14.23 3.08 5.32
N TYR A 97 13.44 2.08 5.70
CA TYR A 97 12.17 2.30 6.37
C TYR A 97 12.38 2.77 7.81
N VAL A 98 11.71 3.87 8.19
CA VAL A 98 11.69 4.37 9.57
C VAL A 98 10.26 4.32 10.11
N PRO A 99 10.00 3.57 11.20
CA PRO A 99 8.68 3.53 11.81
C PRO A 99 8.38 4.81 12.62
N ASP A 100 7.12 5.25 12.60
CA ASP A 100 6.59 6.30 13.48
C ASP A 100 6.09 5.68 14.81
N ALA A 101 6.26 6.42 15.92
CA ALA A 101 5.85 5.98 17.26
C ALA A 101 4.35 5.68 17.38
N ILE A 102 3.49 6.34 16.59
CA ILE A 102 2.04 6.11 16.57
C ILE A 102 1.62 5.05 15.53
N GLY A 103 2.60 4.45 14.85
CA GLY A 103 2.41 3.46 13.80
C GLY A 103 2.49 4.05 12.39
N GLY A 104 2.83 3.16 11.45
CA GLY A 104 3.12 3.52 10.06
C GLY A 104 4.55 4.03 9.87
N CYS A 105 4.83 4.55 8.68
CA CYS A 105 6.10 5.19 8.35
C CYS A 105 6.26 6.58 9.01
N ASP A 106 7.49 7.01 9.30
CA ASP A 106 7.83 8.40 9.61
C ASP A 106 7.20 9.38 8.60
N LYS A 107 6.69 10.52 9.09
CA LYS A 107 5.95 11.49 8.28
C LYS A 107 6.83 12.22 7.27
N THR A 108 8.05 12.57 7.65
CA THR A 108 8.99 13.28 6.78
C THR A 108 9.41 12.35 5.65
N LEU A 109 9.76 11.12 5.99
CA LEU A 109 10.09 10.07 5.04
C LEU A 109 8.93 9.79 4.08
N TRP A 110 7.72 9.66 4.61
CA TRP A 110 6.51 9.44 3.80
C TRP A 110 6.17 10.61 2.88
N SER A 111 6.58 11.83 3.21
CA SER A 111 6.32 13.01 2.36
C SER A 111 6.96 12.91 0.97
N MET A 112 8.01 12.08 0.83
CA MET A 112 8.70 11.85 -0.44
C MET A 112 7.95 10.88 -1.38
N ILE A 113 6.99 10.11 -0.86
CA ILE A 113 6.24 9.15 -1.66
C ILE A 113 5.25 9.90 -2.57
N PRO A 114 5.24 9.65 -3.90
CA PRO A 114 4.31 10.32 -4.81
C PRO A 114 2.83 10.04 -4.49
N ASP A 115 1.93 11.00 -4.73
CA ASP A 115 0.51 10.87 -4.38
C ASP A 115 -0.20 9.68 -5.03
N HIS A 116 0.11 9.39 -6.30
CA HIS A 116 -0.47 8.26 -7.00
C HIS A 116 -0.07 6.91 -6.37
N ILE A 117 1.14 6.82 -5.80
CA ILE A 117 1.59 5.65 -5.04
C ILE A 117 0.84 5.53 -3.72
N CYS A 118 0.69 6.65 -2.99
CA CYS A 118 -0.11 6.70 -1.77
C CYS A 118 -1.55 6.25 -2.02
N GLY A 119 -2.16 6.72 -3.11
CA GLY A 119 -3.50 6.33 -3.54
C GLY A 119 -3.62 4.83 -3.81
N ASP A 120 -2.69 4.25 -4.58
CA ASP A 120 -2.72 2.82 -4.91
C ASP A 120 -2.55 1.93 -3.66
N ILE A 121 -1.61 2.30 -2.77
CA ILE A 121 -1.43 1.63 -1.48
C ILE A 121 -2.70 1.69 -0.63
N LEU A 122 -3.35 2.87 -0.54
CA LEU A 122 -4.59 3.00 0.22
C LEU A 122 -5.71 2.17 -0.38
N MET A 123 -5.85 2.14 -1.70
CA MET A 123 -6.84 1.29 -2.39
C MET A 123 -6.58 -0.18 -2.07
N TYR A 124 -5.33 -0.63 -2.14
CA TYR A 124 -4.96 -1.99 -1.81
C TYR A 124 -5.26 -2.33 -0.35
N ALA A 125 -4.82 -1.49 0.60
CA ALA A 125 -5.09 -1.65 2.03
C ALA A 125 -6.60 -1.69 2.31
N SER A 126 -7.38 -0.78 1.71
CA SER A 126 -8.84 -0.74 1.83
C SER A 126 -9.51 -1.99 1.29
N SER A 127 -8.99 -2.50 0.17
CA SER A 127 -9.46 -3.71 -0.49
C SER A 127 -9.24 -4.96 0.38
N ILE A 128 -8.03 -5.19 0.89
CA ILE A 128 -7.75 -6.33 1.78
C ILE A 128 -8.49 -6.22 3.11
N SER A 129 -8.83 -5.00 3.54
CA SER A 129 -9.58 -4.74 4.77
C SER A 129 -11.10 -4.89 4.62
N GLY A 130 -11.61 -5.20 3.42
CA GLY A 130 -13.05 -5.30 3.15
C GLY A 130 -13.79 -3.97 3.21
N ILE A 131 -13.07 -2.85 3.04
CA ILE A 131 -13.67 -1.52 2.88
C ILE A 131 -14.22 -1.36 1.46
N LEU A 132 -13.45 -1.82 0.47
CA LEU A 132 -13.80 -1.78 -0.94
C LEU A 132 -14.25 -3.16 -1.42
N ASP A 133 -15.37 -3.19 -2.11
CA ASP A 133 -15.87 -4.38 -2.77
C ASP A 133 -15.10 -4.60 -4.09
N ARG A 134 -14.14 -5.55 -4.08
CA ARG A 134 -13.22 -5.81 -5.21
C ARG A 134 -13.92 -5.98 -6.55
N GLU A 135 -15.12 -6.56 -6.55
CA GLU A 135 -15.92 -6.80 -7.75
C GLU A 135 -16.42 -5.50 -8.42
N LYS A 136 -16.54 -4.40 -7.66
CA LYS A 136 -17.00 -3.10 -8.17
C LYS A 136 -15.88 -2.16 -8.61
N VAL A 137 -14.64 -2.41 -8.19
CA VAL A 137 -13.51 -1.50 -8.44
C VAL A 137 -12.58 -1.96 -9.58
N GLY A 138 -12.87 -3.10 -10.22
CA GLY A 138 -12.04 -3.60 -11.33
C GLY A 138 -10.60 -3.89 -10.92
N LEU A 139 -10.40 -4.35 -9.68
CA LEU A 139 -9.09 -4.71 -9.12
C LEU A 139 -8.77 -6.19 -9.29
#